data_AF-A0A3N5NMQ4-F1
#
_entry.id   AF-A0A3N5NMQ4-F1
#
_cell.length_a   1.000
_cell.length_b   1.000
_cell.length_c   1.000
_cell.angle_alpha   90.00
_cell.angle_beta   90.00
_cell.angle_gamma   90.00
#
_symmetry.space_group_name_H-M   'P 1'
#
loop_
_entity.id
_entity.type
_entity.pdbx_description
1 polymer ?
#
loop_
_entity_poly.entity_id
_entity_poly.type
_entity_poly.pdbx_seq_one_letter_code
_entity_poly.pdbx_strand_id
1 'polypeptide(L)'
;MARLELTLSHAEEAKAAMVAAHQLAIEHAPSPKRSIGVHTALARLQLALGRVDEALDLVRQSGISADDPVPYGREPEYLILLRVLLAEGSHGAALALSDRLLQQAQTAGRNGRAIEVLILQALAFQGSNDTPQALAALDRALTLARPEGYIRVFIDEGRPMMQLLNQARSHRLGAGYAAQLLLSTRLPSAQPLIELLTAREIEVLKLIESGLSNDEIASRLVISLATVKRHISNIYGKLDVPSRTQAVFRARELRLLD
;
A
#
# COMPACT_ATOMS: atom_id res chain seq x y z
N MET A 1 -28.35 3.56 -14.37
CA MET A 1 -27.66 2.54 -15.18
C MET A 1 -26.42 3.12 -15.87
N ALA A 2 -26.51 4.26 -16.55
CA ALA A 2 -25.37 4.93 -17.22
C ALA A 2 -24.09 5.19 -16.38
N ARG A 3 -24.20 5.40 -15.05
CA ARG A 3 -23.05 5.69 -14.17
C ARG A 3 -22.22 4.46 -13.83
N LEU A 4 -22.80 3.27 -13.88
CA LEU A 4 -22.13 1.98 -13.65
C LEU A 4 -21.41 1.51 -14.93
N GLU A 5 -22.03 1.77 -16.08
CA GLU A 5 -21.47 1.52 -17.41
C GLU A 5 -20.24 2.40 -17.68
N LEU A 6 -20.27 3.68 -17.30
CA LEU A 6 -19.10 4.58 -17.42
C LEU A 6 -17.93 4.16 -16.53
N THR A 7 -18.17 3.65 -15.32
CA THR A 7 -17.08 3.15 -14.46
C THR A 7 -16.49 1.84 -14.96
N LEU A 8 -17.30 0.97 -15.57
CA LEU A 8 -16.85 -0.27 -16.18
C LEU A 8 -16.05 -0.02 -17.47
N SER A 9 -16.50 0.95 -18.29
CA SER A 9 -15.79 1.36 -19.52
C SER A 9 -14.38 1.86 -19.23
N HIS A 10 -14.22 2.77 -18.26
CA HIS A 10 -12.90 3.27 -17.88
C HIS A 10 -12.01 2.21 -17.23
N ALA A 11 -12.60 1.22 -16.54
CA ALA A 11 -11.83 0.15 -15.92
C ALA A 11 -11.31 -0.87 -16.95
N GLU A 12 -12.09 -1.17 -17.99
CA GLU A 12 -11.65 -2.01 -19.12
C GLU A 12 -10.62 -1.28 -20.01
N GLU A 13 -10.75 0.03 -20.20
CA GLU A 13 -9.71 0.85 -20.86
C GLU A 13 -8.41 0.89 -20.04
N ALA A 14 -8.50 1.05 -18.72
CA ALA A 14 -7.35 0.95 -17.82
C ALA A 14 -6.70 -0.44 -17.88
N LYS A 15 -7.50 -1.52 -17.97
CA LYS A 15 -7.01 -2.88 -18.19
C LYS A 15 -6.25 -3.00 -19.51
N ALA A 16 -6.84 -2.56 -20.62
CA ALA A 16 -6.19 -2.63 -21.93
C ALA A 16 -4.86 -1.86 -21.95
N ALA A 17 -4.82 -0.66 -21.36
CA ALA A 17 -3.60 0.12 -21.22
C ALA A 17 -2.53 -0.57 -20.36
N MET A 18 -2.93 -1.23 -19.25
CA MET A 18 -2.00 -1.95 -18.37
C MET A 18 -1.51 -3.27 -18.96
N VAL A 19 -2.35 -4.01 -19.70
CA VAL A 19 -1.95 -5.21 -20.45
C VAL A 19 -0.99 -4.83 -21.57
N ALA A 20 -1.25 -3.74 -22.30
CA ALA A 20 -0.32 -3.22 -23.30
C ALA A 20 1.02 -2.79 -22.67
N ALA A 21 0.99 -2.11 -21.51
CA ALA A 21 2.19 -1.75 -20.75
C ALA A 21 2.96 -2.98 -20.25
N HIS A 22 2.27 -4.05 -19.89
CA HIS A 22 2.86 -5.33 -19.49
C HIS A 22 3.56 -6.03 -20.66
N GLN A 23 2.89 -6.11 -21.82
CA GLN A 23 3.48 -6.68 -23.03
C GLN A 23 4.73 -5.91 -23.45
N LEU A 24 4.66 -4.57 -23.44
CA LEU A 24 5.81 -3.70 -23.70
C LEU A 24 6.93 -3.86 -22.68
N ALA A 25 6.61 -4.05 -21.39
CA ALA A 25 7.61 -4.26 -20.34
C ALA A 25 8.34 -5.60 -20.49
N ILE A 26 7.63 -6.66 -20.90
CA ILE A 26 8.22 -7.97 -21.22
C ILE A 26 9.11 -7.87 -22.47
N GLU A 27 8.65 -7.17 -23.51
CA GLU A 27 9.36 -7.05 -24.79
C GLU A 27 10.60 -6.12 -24.72
N HIS A 28 10.54 -5.03 -23.97
CA HIS A 28 11.55 -3.96 -24.03
C HIS A 28 12.40 -3.82 -22.76
N ALA A 29 12.13 -4.57 -21.69
CA ALA A 29 12.88 -4.43 -20.43
C ALA A 29 12.98 -5.76 -19.63
N PRO A 30 13.95 -6.64 -19.93
CA PRO A 30 14.12 -7.94 -19.26
C PRO A 30 14.58 -7.84 -17.79
N SER A 31 14.59 -6.65 -17.17
CA SER A 31 14.94 -6.50 -15.76
C SER A 31 13.82 -7.07 -14.87
N PRO A 32 14.10 -8.05 -13.99
CA PRO A 32 13.09 -8.71 -13.14
C PRO A 32 12.24 -7.72 -12.32
N LYS A 33 12.83 -6.60 -11.89
CA LYS A 33 12.15 -5.58 -11.07
C LYS A 33 11.05 -4.80 -11.79
N ARG A 34 11.18 -4.54 -13.09
CA ARG A 34 10.13 -3.85 -13.87
C ARG A 34 8.94 -4.76 -14.13
N SER A 35 9.19 -6.05 -14.32
CA SER A 35 8.16 -7.08 -14.43
C SER A 35 7.32 -7.17 -13.14
N ILE A 36 7.95 -7.15 -11.96
CA ILE A 36 7.27 -7.23 -10.65
C ILE A 36 6.27 -6.07 -10.44
N GLY A 37 6.68 -4.83 -10.72
CA GLY A 37 5.81 -3.66 -10.54
C GLY A 37 4.56 -3.70 -11.43
N VAL A 38 4.69 -4.23 -12.65
CA VAL A 38 3.56 -4.35 -13.58
C VAL A 38 2.64 -5.51 -13.19
N HIS A 39 3.20 -6.67 -12.82
CA HIS A 39 2.41 -7.82 -12.36
C HIS A 39 1.58 -7.49 -11.12
N THR A 40 2.19 -6.80 -10.14
CA THR A 40 1.50 -6.44 -8.90
C THR A 40 0.38 -5.42 -9.15
N ALA A 41 0.60 -4.44 -10.02
CA ALA A 41 -0.42 -3.48 -10.40
C ALA A 41 -1.58 -4.14 -11.16
N LEU A 42 -1.27 -5.07 -12.08
CA LEU A 42 -2.28 -5.81 -12.84
C LEU A 42 -3.11 -6.73 -11.92
N ALA A 43 -2.46 -7.49 -11.04
CA ALA A 43 -3.16 -8.34 -10.09
C ALA A 43 -4.07 -7.53 -9.14
N ARG A 44 -3.63 -6.34 -8.71
CA ARG A 44 -4.46 -5.43 -7.91
C ARG A 44 -5.69 -4.92 -8.68
N LEU A 45 -5.54 -4.63 -9.97
CA LEU A 45 -6.66 -4.27 -10.83
C LEU A 45 -7.65 -5.43 -10.98
N GLN A 46 -7.16 -6.66 -11.18
CA GLN A 46 -8.00 -7.85 -11.31
C GLN A 46 -8.81 -8.11 -10.03
N LEU A 47 -8.17 -7.97 -8.86
CA LEU A 47 -8.86 -8.03 -7.57
C LEU A 47 -9.93 -6.93 -7.43
N ALA A 48 -9.64 -5.71 -7.86
CA ALA A 48 -10.60 -4.61 -7.84
C ALA A 48 -11.81 -4.86 -8.77
N LEU A 49 -11.62 -5.63 -9.85
CA LEU A 49 -12.67 -6.06 -10.77
C LEU A 49 -13.41 -7.33 -10.29
N GLY A 50 -13.02 -7.92 -9.16
CA GLY A 50 -13.58 -9.17 -8.64
C GLY A 50 -13.13 -10.43 -9.39
N ARG A 51 -12.10 -10.33 -10.25
CA ARG A 51 -11.53 -11.43 -11.03
C ARG A 51 -10.41 -12.11 -10.23
N VAL A 52 -10.80 -12.84 -9.18
CA VAL A 52 -9.87 -13.46 -8.24
C VAL A 52 -8.99 -14.51 -8.93
N ASP A 53 -9.57 -15.32 -9.83
CA ASP A 53 -8.85 -16.37 -10.55
C ASP A 53 -7.72 -15.79 -11.44
N GLU A 54 -7.99 -14.71 -12.17
CA GLU A 54 -6.99 -14.02 -13.00
C GLU A 54 -5.85 -13.43 -12.13
N ALA A 55 -6.17 -12.91 -10.94
CA ALA A 55 -5.16 -12.42 -10.01
C ALA A 55 -4.31 -13.55 -9.42
N LEU A 56 -4.92 -14.69 -9.13
CA LEU A 56 -4.24 -15.88 -8.62
C LEU A 56 -3.28 -16.47 -9.66
N ASP A 57 -3.70 -16.55 -10.91
CA ASP A 57 -2.83 -17.05 -11.99
C ASP A 57 -1.60 -16.16 -12.18
N LEU A 58 -1.74 -14.84 -12.07
CA LEU A 58 -0.60 -13.92 -12.07
C LEU A 58 0.36 -14.17 -10.92
N VAL A 59 -0.15 -14.43 -9.71
CA VAL A 59 0.68 -14.76 -8.54
C VAL A 59 1.37 -16.12 -8.68
N ARG A 60 0.69 -17.12 -9.25
CA ARG A 60 1.28 -18.43 -9.55
C ARG A 60 2.41 -18.35 -10.57
N GLN A 61 2.23 -17.51 -11.59
CA GLN A 61 3.27 -17.25 -12.61
C GLN A 61 4.52 -16.58 -12.02
N SER A 62 4.36 -15.79 -10.95
CA SER A 62 5.49 -15.25 -10.17
C SER A 62 6.26 -16.31 -9.38
N GLY A 63 5.76 -17.54 -9.27
CA GLY A 63 6.43 -18.67 -8.60
C GLY A 63 6.64 -18.45 -7.10
N ILE A 64 5.75 -17.71 -6.43
CA ILE A 64 5.80 -17.46 -4.99
C ILE A 64 4.74 -18.29 -4.26
N SER A 65 5.12 -18.82 -3.11
CA SER A 65 4.23 -19.54 -2.19
C SER A 65 4.01 -18.75 -0.90
N ALA A 66 2.85 -18.98 -0.28
CA ALA A 66 2.55 -18.45 1.04
C ALA A 66 3.51 -18.98 2.10
N ASP A 67 4.22 -20.09 1.88
CA ASP A 67 5.17 -20.65 2.86
C ASP A 67 6.61 -20.18 2.65
N ASP A 68 6.91 -19.53 1.52
CA ASP A 68 8.28 -19.14 1.17
C ASP A 68 8.82 -18.05 2.11
N PRO A 69 10.13 -18.04 2.39
CA PRO A 69 10.76 -16.90 3.05
C PRO A 69 10.63 -15.66 2.15
N VAL A 70 10.15 -14.56 2.71
CA VAL A 70 9.93 -13.31 1.94
C VAL A 70 11.28 -12.64 1.66
N PRO A 71 11.78 -12.65 0.40
CA PRO A 71 13.05 -12.05 0.05
C PRO A 71 12.92 -10.53 -0.05
N TYR A 72 14.01 -9.82 0.29
CA TYR A 72 14.05 -8.37 0.17
C TYR A 72 13.81 -7.92 -1.28
N GLY A 73 12.82 -7.05 -1.49
CA GLY A 73 12.46 -6.52 -2.81
C GLY A 73 11.40 -7.31 -3.59
N ARG A 74 10.91 -8.45 -3.08
CA ARG A 74 9.72 -9.16 -3.61
C ARG A 74 8.47 -8.97 -2.78
N GLU A 75 8.55 -8.21 -1.69
CA GLU A 75 7.43 -7.93 -0.78
C GLU A 75 6.15 -7.46 -1.46
N PRO A 76 6.18 -6.62 -2.53
CA PRO A 76 4.97 -6.26 -3.25
C PRO A 76 4.20 -7.47 -3.80
N GLU A 77 4.88 -8.53 -4.23
CA GLU A 77 4.24 -9.76 -4.73
C GLU A 77 3.58 -10.54 -3.59
N TYR A 78 4.22 -10.60 -2.41
CA TYR A 78 3.64 -11.24 -1.24
C TYR A 78 2.45 -10.45 -0.67
N LEU A 79 2.43 -9.12 -0.80
CA LEU A 79 1.26 -8.30 -0.46
C LEU A 79 0.08 -8.56 -1.41
N ILE A 80 0.36 -8.83 -2.69
CA ILE A 80 -0.68 -9.23 -3.64
C ILE A 80 -1.16 -10.65 -3.33
N LEU A 81 -0.25 -11.60 -3.08
CA LEU A 81 -0.62 -12.94 -2.64
C LEU A 81 -1.51 -12.89 -1.38
N LEU A 82 -1.17 -12.05 -0.41
CA LEU A 82 -1.98 -11.87 0.79
C LEU A 82 -3.41 -11.40 0.46
N ARG A 83 -3.57 -10.47 -0.48
CA ARG A 83 -4.89 -10.01 -0.94
C ARG A 83 -5.66 -11.07 -1.73
N VAL A 84 -4.96 -11.88 -2.53
CA VAL A 84 -5.56 -13.02 -3.23
C VAL A 84 -6.08 -14.04 -2.22
N LEU A 85 -5.28 -14.40 -1.21
CA LEU A 85 -5.69 -15.33 -0.15
C LEU A 85 -6.93 -14.82 0.62
N LEU A 86 -7.02 -13.51 0.87
CA LEU A 86 -8.22 -12.89 1.46
C LEU A 86 -9.44 -13.03 0.55
N ALA A 87 -9.28 -12.78 -0.76
CA ALA A 87 -10.36 -12.88 -1.72
C ALA A 87 -10.85 -14.32 -1.94
N GLU A 88 -9.95 -15.30 -1.83
CA GLU A 88 -10.28 -16.74 -1.84
C GLU A 88 -10.93 -17.23 -0.53
N GLY A 89 -10.89 -16.43 0.54
CA GLY A 89 -11.34 -16.84 1.88
C GLY A 89 -10.37 -17.76 2.63
N SER A 90 -9.13 -17.88 2.15
CA SER A 90 -8.04 -18.64 2.77
C SER A 90 -7.42 -17.87 3.95
N HIS A 91 -8.25 -17.47 4.92
CA HIS A 91 -7.87 -16.56 5.99
C HIS A 91 -6.72 -17.07 6.88
N GLY A 92 -6.64 -18.39 7.12
CA GLY A 92 -5.55 -18.97 7.92
C GLY A 92 -4.17 -18.80 7.26
N ALA A 93 -4.08 -19.05 5.95
CA ALA A 93 -2.86 -18.82 5.17
C ALA A 93 -2.53 -17.32 5.10
N ALA A 94 -3.55 -16.46 4.93
CA ALA A 94 -3.39 -15.02 4.96
C ALA A 94 -2.79 -14.53 6.29
N LEU A 95 -3.29 -15.03 7.42
CA LEU A 95 -2.77 -14.68 8.75
C LEU A 95 -1.30 -15.08 8.91
N ALA A 96 -0.95 -16.33 8.58
CA ALA A 96 0.43 -16.82 8.66
C ALA A 96 1.42 -16.04 7.78
N LEU A 97 0.99 -15.62 6.58
CA LEU A 97 1.79 -14.75 5.72
C LEU A 97 1.90 -13.33 6.28
N SER A 98 0.80 -12.77 6.78
CA SER A 98 0.78 -11.42 7.34
C SER A 98 1.70 -11.27 8.55
N ASP A 99 1.78 -12.26 9.44
CA ASP A 99 2.64 -12.20 10.63
C ASP A 99 4.12 -12.09 10.26
N ARG A 100 4.57 -12.86 9.27
CA ARG A 100 5.96 -12.82 8.79
C ARG A 100 6.28 -11.50 8.11
N LEU A 101 5.38 -10.99 7.26
CA LEU A 101 5.53 -9.68 6.61
C LEU A 101 5.57 -8.55 7.64
N LEU A 102 4.72 -8.61 8.67
CA LEU A 102 4.65 -7.59 9.72
C LEU A 102 5.95 -7.55 10.53
N GLN A 103 6.47 -8.71 10.92
CA GLN A 103 7.74 -8.81 11.65
C GLN A 103 8.89 -8.19 10.84
N GLN A 104 9.01 -8.54 9.55
CA GLN A 104 10.03 -7.97 8.68
C GLN A 104 9.88 -6.44 8.49
N ALA A 105 8.64 -5.96 8.32
CA ALA A 105 8.38 -4.52 8.18
C ALA A 105 8.76 -3.74 9.44
N GLN A 106 8.45 -4.29 10.62
CA GLN A 106 8.78 -3.69 11.91
C GLN A 106 10.28 -3.67 12.19
N THR A 107 10.98 -4.79 11.96
CA THR A 107 12.44 -4.85 12.14
C THR A 107 13.16 -3.88 11.20
N ALA A 108 12.64 -3.68 10.00
CA ALA A 108 13.20 -2.72 9.03
C ALA A 108 12.72 -1.27 9.25
N GLY A 109 11.86 -0.99 10.23
CA GLY A 109 11.32 0.35 10.51
C GLY A 109 10.43 0.94 9.41
N ARG A 110 9.85 0.09 8.55
CA ARG A 110 9.05 0.49 7.39
C ARG A 110 7.58 0.61 7.77
N ASN A 111 7.25 1.70 8.46
CA ASN A 111 5.92 1.92 9.02
C ASN A 111 4.79 1.82 7.99
N GLY A 112 4.97 2.34 6.78
CA GLY A 112 3.96 2.23 5.71
C GLY A 112 3.62 0.78 5.34
N ARG A 113 4.64 -0.09 5.24
CA ARG A 113 4.45 -1.54 5.00
C ARG A 113 3.78 -2.20 6.20
N ALA A 114 4.21 -1.87 7.43
CA ALA A 114 3.59 -2.41 8.63
C ALA A 114 2.11 -2.05 8.74
N ILE A 115 1.72 -0.82 8.38
CA ILE A 115 0.32 -0.38 8.34
C ILE A 115 -0.46 -1.21 7.30
N GLU A 116 0.06 -1.34 6.08
CA GLU A 116 -0.62 -2.10 5.02
C GLU A 116 -0.83 -3.57 5.41
N VAL A 117 0.18 -4.21 6.02
CA VAL A 117 0.05 -5.59 6.49
C VAL A 117 -0.97 -5.71 7.63
N LEU A 118 -0.98 -4.78 8.60
CA LEU A 118 -1.97 -4.77 9.68
C LEU A 118 -3.41 -4.60 9.17
N ILE A 119 -3.60 -3.80 8.13
CA ILE A 119 -4.90 -3.61 7.46
C ILE A 119 -5.37 -4.94 6.85
N LEU A 120 -4.51 -5.62 6.09
CA LEU A 120 -4.85 -6.92 5.49
C LEU A 120 -5.06 -8.02 6.55
N GLN A 121 -4.27 -8.00 7.63
CA GLN A 121 -4.45 -8.89 8.77
C GLN A 121 -5.79 -8.66 9.48
N ALA A 122 -6.21 -7.40 9.65
CA ALA A 122 -7.49 -7.05 10.23
C ALA A 122 -8.66 -7.58 9.37
N LEU A 123 -8.55 -7.50 8.05
CA LEU A 123 -9.52 -8.09 7.12
C LEU A 123 -9.52 -9.62 7.17
N ALA A 124 -8.36 -10.26 7.35
CA ALA A 124 -8.25 -11.71 7.51
C ALA A 124 -9.00 -12.21 8.76
N PHE A 125 -8.82 -11.51 9.88
CA PHE A 125 -9.53 -11.81 11.12
C PHE A 125 -11.04 -11.55 10.97
N GLN A 126 -11.44 -10.45 10.32
CA GLN A 126 -12.84 -10.15 10.06
C GLN A 126 -13.52 -11.25 9.23
N GLY A 127 -12.88 -11.72 8.16
CA GLY A 127 -13.39 -12.81 7.33
C GLY A 127 -13.39 -14.18 8.04
N SER A 128 -12.55 -14.34 9.07
CA SER A 128 -12.57 -15.49 9.99
C SER A 128 -13.62 -15.37 11.11
N ASN A 129 -14.44 -14.32 11.10
CA ASN A 129 -15.38 -13.93 12.16
C ASN A 129 -14.73 -13.64 13.52
N ASP A 130 -13.43 -13.38 13.56
CA ASP A 130 -12.68 -13.04 14.77
C ASP A 130 -12.64 -11.52 14.98
N THR A 131 -13.79 -10.97 15.39
CA THR A 131 -13.97 -9.52 15.53
C THR A 131 -13.00 -8.88 16.54
N PRO A 132 -12.74 -9.46 17.73
CA PRO A 132 -11.81 -8.84 18.67
C PRO A 132 -10.40 -8.70 18.10
N GLN A 133 -9.90 -9.73 17.40
CA GLN A 133 -8.57 -9.70 16.79
C GLN A 133 -8.53 -8.74 15.59
N ALA A 134 -9.62 -8.68 14.80
CA ALA A 134 -9.74 -7.72 13.70
C ALA A 134 -9.67 -6.27 14.19
N LEU A 135 -10.40 -5.95 15.26
CA LEU A 135 -10.38 -4.62 15.86
C LEU A 135 -9.03 -4.28 16.50
N ALA A 136 -8.37 -5.25 17.15
CA ALA A 136 -7.04 -5.05 17.72
C ALA A 136 -5.98 -4.78 16.63
N ALA A 137 -6.02 -5.50 15.51
CA ALA A 137 -5.13 -5.26 14.37
C ALA A 137 -5.39 -3.88 13.74
N LEU A 138 -6.67 -3.51 13.56
CA LEU A 138 -7.05 -2.20 13.03
C LEU A 138 -6.63 -1.05 13.97
N ASP A 139 -6.79 -1.19 15.29
CA ASP A 139 -6.39 -0.14 16.24
C ASP A 139 -4.87 0.15 16.18
N ARG A 140 -4.06 -0.90 16.04
CA ARG A 140 -2.61 -0.76 15.79
C ARG A 140 -2.33 -0.03 14.48
N ALA A 141 -3.03 -0.38 13.40
CA ALA A 141 -2.90 0.30 12.11
C ALA A 141 -3.25 1.79 12.20
N LEU A 142 -4.40 2.12 12.82
CA LEU A 142 -4.85 3.50 13.03
C LEU A 142 -3.86 4.31 13.88
N THR A 143 -3.31 3.70 14.92
CA THR A 143 -2.32 4.33 15.81
C THR A 143 -1.03 4.68 15.07
N LEU A 144 -0.54 3.78 14.20
CA LEU A 144 0.65 4.03 13.38
C LEU A 144 0.40 5.02 12.24
N ALA A 145 -0.79 4.99 11.65
CA ALA A 145 -1.15 5.82 10.51
C ALA A 145 -1.45 7.28 10.88
N ARG A 146 -2.12 7.52 12.02
CA ARG A 146 -2.63 8.84 12.42
C ARG A 146 -1.57 9.96 12.42
N PRO A 147 -0.36 9.78 12.97
CA PRO A 147 0.64 10.85 13.00
C PRO A 147 1.10 11.30 11.62
N GLU A 148 1.09 10.39 10.64
CA GLU A 148 1.67 10.60 9.31
C GLU A 148 0.60 10.75 8.21
N GLY A 149 -0.67 10.61 8.57
CA GLY A 149 -1.81 10.84 7.69
C GLY A 149 -1.96 9.82 6.57
N TYR A 150 -1.71 8.53 6.83
CA TYR A 150 -1.94 7.46 5.85
C TYR A 150 -3.45 7.21 5.66
N ILE A 151 -3.98 7.55 4.49
CA ILE A 151 -5.39 7.44 4.13
C ILE A 151 -5.61 6.36 3.07
N ARG A 152 -4.85 6.39 1.96
CA ARG A 152 -5.06 5.51 0.79
C ARG A 152 -4.96 4.04 1.14
N VAL A 153 -3.98 3.69 1.97
CA VAL A 153 -3.77 2.30 2.43
C VAL A 153 -5.01 1.68 3.11
N PHE A 154 -5.90 2.49 3.70
CA PHE A 154 -7.17 2.01 4.26
C PHE A 154 -8.28 1.99 3.21
N ILE A 155 -8.48 3.10 2.52
CA ILE A 155 -9.69 3.30 1.71
C ILE A 155 -9.67 2.50 0.41
N ASP A 156 -8.48 2.14 -0.08
CA ASP A 156 -8.30 1.33 -1.29
C ASP A 156 -8.73 -0.13 -1.09
N GLU A 157 -8.82 -0.62 0.14
CA GLU A 157 -9.33 -1.96 0.45
C GLU A 157 -10.86 -2.05 0.35
N GLY A 158 -11.54 -0.92 0.15
CA GLY A 158 -12.95 -0.87 -0.21
C GLY A 158 -13.92 -1.27 0.90
N ARG A 159 -15.02 -1.93 0.51
CA ARG A 159 -16.18 -2.17 1.40
C ARG A 159 -15.85 -2.94 2.69
N PRO A 160 -15.03 -4.02 2.69
CA PRO A 160 -14.68 -4.73 3.91
C PRO A 160 -14.03 -3.82 4.96
N MET A 161 -13.06 -2.98 4.53
CA MET A 161 -12.39 -2.04 5.43
C MET A 161 -13.34 -0.96 5.95
N MET A 162 -14.28 -0.49 5.12
CA MET A 162 -15.29 0.47 5.54
C MET A 162 -16.24 -0.07 6.60
N GLN A 163 -16.58 -1.35 6.55
CA GLN A 163 -17.35 -2.01 7.60
C GLN A 163 -16.56 -2.07 8.90
N LEU A 164 -15.29 -2.46 8.84
CA LEU A 164 -14.42 -2.57 10.01
C LEU A 164 -14.14 -1.20 10.65
N LEU A 165 -13.92 -0.15 9.86
CA LEU A 165 -13.78 1.23 10.35
C LEU A 165 -15.04 1.73 11.07
N ASN A 166 -16.24 1.35 10.59
CA ASN A 166 -17.47 1.68 11.29
C ASN A 166 -17.60 0.95 12.63
N GLN A 167 -17.19 -0.32 12.70
CA GLN A 167 -17.16 -1.07 13.95
C GLN A 167 -16.15 -0.44 14.93
N ALA A 168 -14.93 -0.17 14.49
CA ALA A 168 -13.90 0.49 15.30
C ALA A 168 -14.41 1.82 15.89
N ARG A 169 -15.12 2.62 15.09
CA ARG A 169 -15.76 3.87 15.56
C ARG A 169 -16.79 3.62 16.66
N SER A 170 -17.65 2.61 16.53
CA SER A 170 -18.62 2.23 17.56
C SER A 170 -17.94 1.79 18.86
N HIS A 171 -16.78 1.12 18.75
CA HIS A 171 -15.93 0.73 19.88
C HIS A 171 -15.00 1.85 20.39
N ARG A 172 -15.10 3.06 19.82
CA ARG A 172 -14.27 4.24 20.13
C ARG A 172 -12.77 4.07 19.86
N LEU A 173 -12.39 3.09 19.05
CA LEU A 173 -11.00 2.86 18.62
C LEU A 173 -10.64 3.88 17.54
N GLY A 174 -9.60 4.67 17.79
CA GLY A 174 -9.13 5.70 16.85
C GLY A 174 -10.22 6.64 16.32
N ALA A 175 -11.30 6.89 17.10
CA ALA A 175 -12.59 7.38 16.59
C ALA A 175 -12.51 8.64 15.70
N GLY A 176 -11.66 9.60 16.03
CA GLY A 176 -11.45 10.81 15.22
C GLY A 176 -10.80 10.51 13.87
N TYR A 177 -9.79 9.64 13.86
CA TYR A 177 -9.09 9.25 12.63
C TYR A 177 -9.92 8.30 11.77
N ALA A 178 -10.60 7.33 12.38
CA ALA A 178 -11.53 6.45 11.69
C ALA A 178 -12.66 7.27 11.01
N ALA A 179 -13.20 8.29 11.67
CA ALA A 179 -14.18 9.19 11.06
C ALA A 179 -13.61 9.97 9.86
N GLN A 180 -12.38 10.46 9.95
CA GLN A 180 -11.69 11.12 8.83
C GLN A 180 -11.50 10.18 7.63
N LEU A 181 -11.09 8.94 7.85
CA LEU A 181 -10.97 7.92 6.80
C LEU A 181 -12.32 7.64 6.13
N LEU A 182 -13.38 7.47 6.93
CA LEU A 182 -14.73 7.24 6.44
C LEU A 182 -15.25 8.43 5.60
N LEU A 183 -14.89 9.68 5.93
CA LEU A 183 -15.24 10.84 5.12
C LEU A 183 -14.45 10.90 3.81
N SER A 184 -13.17 10.51 3.85
CA SER A 184 -12.28 10.53 2.68
C SER A 184 -12.74 9.59 1.56
N THR A 185 -13.46 8.53 1.89
CA THR A 185 -14.04 7.59 0.89
C THR A 185 -15.17 8.17 0.06
N ARG A 186 -15.77 9.28 0.50
CA ARG A 186 -16.86 9.95 -0.23
C ARG A 186 -16.36 10.88 -1.32
N LEU A 187 -15.06 11.17 -1.34
CA LEU A 187 -14.43 12.02 -2.33
C LEU A 187 -13.91 11.15 -3.49
N PRO A 188 -14.39 11.36 -4.73
CA PRO A 188 -13.81 10.68 -5.89
C PRO A 188 -12.41 11.24 -6.13
N SER A 189 -11.37 10.48 -5.80
CA SER A 189 -10.00 10.85 -6.18
C SER A 189 -9.67 10.24 -7.55
N ALA A 190 -9.44 11.09 -8.55
CA ALA A 190 -8.84 10.69 -9.83
C ALA A 190 -7.31 10.49 -9.75
N GLN A 191 -6.75 10.54 -8.54
CA GLN A 191 -5.30 10.44 -8.29
C GLN A 191 -4.88 8.98 -8.05
N PRO A 192 -3.62 8.62 -8.37
CA PRO A 192 -3.12 7.25 -8.30
C PRO A 192 -3.25 6.63 -6.90
N LEU A 193 -3.25 5.28 -6.84
CA LEU A 193 -3.31 4.40 -5.66
C LEU A 193 -2.12 4.55 -4.67
N ILE A 194 -1.45 5.70 -4.67
CA ILE A 194 -0.23 5.98 -3.92
C ILE A 194 -0.58 6.92 -2.78
N GLU A 195 -0.04 6.66 -1.60
CA GLU A 195 -0.24 7.53 -0.45
C GLU A 195 0.35 8.92 -0.75
N LEU A 196 -0.46 9.96 -0.59
CA LEU A 196 0.01 11.32 -0.86
C LEU A 196 1.07 11.70 0.19
N LEU A 197 2.21 12.18 -0.32
CA LEU A 197 3.21 12.82 0.54
C LEU A 197 2.61 14.12 1.11
N THR A 198 2.81 14.34 2.40
CA THR A 198 2.47 15.59 3.06
C THR A 198 3.36 16.73 2.53
N ALA A 199 2.93 17.98 2.70
CA ALA A 199 3.72 19.14 2.31
C ALA A 199 5.14 19.12 2.90
N ARG A 200 5.27 18.67 4.16
CA ARG A 200 6.57 18.55 4.83
C ARG A 200 7.43 17.42 4.26
N GLU A 201 6.82 16.30 3.90
CA GLU A 201 7.53 15.20 3.24
C GLU A 201 7.98 15.59 1.83
N ILE A 202 7.19 16.36 1.09
CA ILE A 202 7.59 16.92 -0.22
C ILE A 202 8.78 17.86 -0.05
N GLU A 203 8.75 18.74 0.96
CA GLU A 203 9.87 19.65 1.25
C GLU A 203 11.16 18.88 1.57
N VAL A 204 11.09 17.86 2.45
CA VAL A 204 12.21 16.97 2.76
C VAL A 204 12.69 16.26 1.49
N LEU A 205 11.79 15.76 0.65
CA LEU A 205 12.12 15.07 -0.60
C LEU A 205 12.82 15.98 -1.61
N LYS A 206 12.42 17.26 -1.72
CA LYS A 206 13.11 18.26 -2.57
C LYS A 206 14.53 18.54 -2.09
N LEU A 207 14.75 18.61 -0.78
CA LEU A 207 16.09 18.75 -0.21
C LEU A 207 16.94 17.49 -0.44
N ILE A 208 16.30 16.32 -0.41
CA ILE A 208 16.95 15.05 -0.74
C ILE A 208 17.45 15.03 -2.18
N GLU A 209 16.60 15.45 -3.12
CA GLU A 209 16.94 15.59 -4.54
C GLU A 209 18.09 16.58 -4.76
N SER A 210 18.11 17.67 -4.00
CA SER A 210 19.18 18.67 -4.03
C SER A 210 20.52 18.17 -3.46
N GLY A 211 20.59 16.92 -2.99
CA GLY A 211 21.81 16.27 -2.52
C GLY A 211 22.14 16.47 -1.04
N LEU A 212 21.27 17.13 -0.25
CA LEU A 212 21.57 17.44 1.15
C LEU A 212 21.58 16.19 2.04
N SER A 213 22.57 16.08 2.92
CA SER A 213 22.64 15.08 3.98
C SER A 213 21.51 15.27 5.01
N ASN A 214 21.25 14.24 5.82
CA ASN A 214 20.19 14.31 6.83
C ASN A 214 20.47 15.40 7.89
N ASP A 215 21.75 15.66 8.19
CA ASP A 215 22.16 16.71 9.12
C ASP A 215 21.91 18.11 8.51
N GLU A 216 22.26 18.31 7.24
CA GLU A 216 21.97 19.56 6.53
C GLU A 216 20.47 19.82 6.39
N ILE A 217 19.67 18.77 6.13
CA ILE A 217 18.22 18.85 6.12
C ILE A 217 17.70 19.25 7.50
N ALA A 218 18.23 18.65 8.57
CA ALA A 218 17.82 18.95 9.95
C ALA A 218 18.09 20.41 10.30
N SER A 219 19.29 20.92 9.97
CA SER A 219 19.66 22.32 10.15
C SER A 219 18.79 23.26 9.34
N ARG A 220 18.56 22.97 8.05
CA ARG A 220 17.79 23.84 7.16
C ARG A 220 16.32 23.92 7.54
N LEU A 221 15.76 22.81 8.01
CA LEU A 221 14.36 22.69 8.39
C LEU A 221 14.09 23.01 9.87
N VAL A 222 15.15 23.32 10.64
CA VAL A 222 15.12 23.61 12.08
C VAL A 222 14.37 22.53 12.88
N ILE A 223 14.76 21.27 12.64
CA ILE A 223 14.19 20.09 13.31
C ILE A 223 15.31 19.12 13.73
N SER A 224 14.99 18.17 14.61
CA SER A 224 15.98 17.17 15.03
C SER A 224 16.34 16.20 13.90
N LEU A 225 17.56 15.64 13.93
CA LEU A 225 17.98 14.58 13.02
C LEU A 225 17.05 13.36 13.08
N ALA A 226 16.53 13.04 14.27
CA ALA A 226 15.55 11.97 14.45
C ALA A 226 14.24 12.25 13.69
N THR A 227 13.79 13.51 13.70
CA THR A 227 12.61 13.95 12.94
C THR A 227 12.84 13.84 11.43
N VAL A 228 14.03 14.21 10.94
CA VAL A 228 14.38 14.03 9.52
C VAL A 228 14.38 12.55 9.14
N LYS A 229 15.05 11.69 9.92
CA LYS A 229 15.07 10.24 9.68
C LYS A 229 13.67 9.65 9.66
N ARG A 230 12.77 10.13 10.52
CA ARG A 230 11.35 9.74 10.52
C ARG A 230 10.66 10.16 9.22
N HIS A 231 10.76 11.43 8.81
CA HIS A 231 10.18 11.88 7.53
C HIS A 231 10.71 11.07 6.35
N ILE A 232 12.01 10.76 6.33
CA ILE A 232 12.63 9.92 5.29
C ILE A 232 12.03 8.52 5.28
N SER A 233 11.89 7.88 6.45
CA SER A 233 11.27 6.56 6.55
C SER A 233 9.81 6.59 6.07
N ASN A 234 9.06 7.64 6.38
CA ASN A 234 7.68 7.79 5.93
C ASN A 234 7.59 8.03 4.43
N ILE A 235 8.45 8.88 3.87
CA ILE A 235 8.57 9.08 2.41
C ILE A 235 8.83 7.73 1.73
N TYR A 236 9.78 6.95 2.24
CA TYR A 236 10.11 5.64 1.69
C TYR A 236 8.93 4.67 1.80
N GLY A 237 8.22 4.68 2.92
CA GLY A 237 7.02 3.88 3.12
C GLY A 237 5.86 4.26 2.20
N LYS A 238 5.64 5.56 1.95
CA LYS A 238 4.59 6.10 1.08
C LYS A 238 4.88 5.90 -0.41
N LEU A 239 6.15 6.01 -0.79
CA LEU A 239 6.61 5.76 -2.16
C LEU A 239 6.88 4.28 -2.45
N ASP A 240 6.83 3.41 -1.44
CA ASP A 240 7.17 1.99 -1.49
C ASP A 240 8.57 1.72 -2.08
N VAL A 241 9.56 2.43 -1.53
CA VAL A 241 10.96 2.36 -1.97
C VAL A 241 11.91 2.09 -0.81
N PRO A 242 12.97 1.30 -1.03
CA PRO A 242 13.93 0.95 0.01
C PRO A 242 15.06 1.97 0.22
N SER A 243 15.26 2.91 -0.71
CA SER A 243 16.47 3.73 -0.72
C SER A 243 16.26 5.15 -1.21
N ARG A 244 17.18 6.03 -0.81
CA ARG A 244 17.20 7.45 -1.15
C ARG A 244 17.12 7.71 -2.65
N THR A 245 17.98 7.04 -3.42
CA THR A 245 18.03 7.18 -4.88
C THR A 245 16.73 6.73 -5.53
N GLN A 246 16.16 5.62 -5.04
CA GLN A 246 14.87 5.12 -5.54
C GLN A 246 13.72 6.06 -5.18
N ALA A 247 13.75 6.71 -4.02
CA ALA A 247 12.76 7.72 -3.65
C ALA A 247 12.76 8.92 -4.60
N VAL A 248 13.93 9.45 -4.94
CA VAL A 248 14.05 10.56 -5.92
C VAL A 248 13.56 10.12 -7.30
N PHE A 249 13.99 8.95 -7.76
CA PHE A 249 13.55 8.42 -9.06
C PHE A 249 12.03 8.25 -9.11
N ARG A 250 11.45 7.60 -8.10
CA ARG A 250 10.01 7.36 -8.01
C ARG A 250 9.22 8.67 -7.92
N ALA A 251 9.72 9.65 -7.19
CA ALA A 251 9.08 10.95 -7.08
C ALA A 251 9.05 11.71 -8.41
N ARG A 252 10.07 11.58 -9.27
CA ARG A 252 10.08 12.14 -10.63
C ARG A 252 9.08 11.44 -11.54
N GLU A 253 9.00 10.11 -11.49
CA GLU A 253 7.97 9.35 -12.24
C GLU A 253 6.55 9.82 -11.92
N LEU A 254 6.32 10.13 -10.63
CA LEU A 254 5.04 10.61 -10.13
C LEU A 254 4.84 12.13 -10.29
N ARG A 255 5.80 12.84 -10.90
CA ARG A 255 5.78 14.31 -11.08
C ARG A 255 5.59 15.07 -9.77
N LEU A 256 6.17 14.56 -8.69
CA LEU A 256 6.21 15.22 -7.37
C LEU A 256 7.42 16.17 -7.23
N LEU A 257 8.39 16.00 -8.12
CA LEU A 257 9.61 16.79 -8.26
C LEU A 257 9.69 17.31 -9.70
N ASP A 258 10.29 18.49 -9.87
CA ASP A 258 10.39 19.23 -11.12
C ASP A 258 11.61 18.80 -11.95
#